data_AF-A0A837S733-F1
#
_entry.id   AF-A0A837S733-F1
#
_cell.length_a   1.000
_cell.length_b   1.000
_cell.length_c   1.000
_cell.angle_alpha   90.00
_cell.angle_beta   90.00
_cell.angle_gamma   90.00
#
_symmetry.space_group_name_H-M   'P 1'
#
loop_
_entity.id
_entity.type
_entity.pdbx_description
1 polymer ?
#
loop_
_entity_poly.entity_id
_entity_poly.type
_entity_poly.pdbx_seq_one_letter_code
_entity_poly.pdbx_strand_id
1 'polypeptide(L)'
;MKRIRSQIAVALVCCILGFMLAYQFRIISLQESNISLQGDSSQITSQVEQLNKEKEDLNKKVNELQTKLKQYQDAAVTKSGADKQMIDELNNLNALIGSEDVQGQGIIITITPRNIFSSDIDGVGNVITDKALTNIVNELRFAGAEAISINNIRVTSYTGIKTSGGFQIFL
;
A
#
# COMPACT_ATOMS: atom_id res chain seq x y z
N MET A 1 -22.76 65.12 36.83
CA MET A 1 -21.39 64.78 36.36
C MET A 1 -20.97 63.31 36.52
N LYS A 2 -21.68 62.43 37.26
CA LYS A 2 -21.26 61.01 37.40
C LYS A 2 -21.53 60.14 36.16
N ARG A 3 -22.62 60.40 35.41
CA ARG A 3 -23.02 59.63 34.22
C ARG A 3 -22.06 59.77 33.02
N ILE A 4 -21.45 60.94 32.86
CA ILE A 4 -20.46 61.20 31.80
C ILE A 4 -19.14 60.48 32.07
N ARG A 5 -18.71 60.39 33.34
CA ARG A 5 -17.50 59.63 33.71
C ARG A 5 -17.66 58.13 33.45
N SER A 6 -18.84 57.56 33.74
CA SER A 6 -19.13 56.15 33.42
C SER A 6 -19.23 55.90 31.92
N GLN A 7 -19.80 56.83 31.15
CA GLN A 7 -19.87 56.71 29.67
C GLN A 7 -18.46 56.75 29.04
N ILE A 8 -17.57 57.62 29.53
CA ILE A 8 -16.17 57.69 29.07
C ILE A 8 -15.41 56.40 29.40
N ALA A 9 -15.64 55.81 30.58
CA ALA A 9 -15.02 54.54 30.94
C ALA A 9 -15.46 53.39 30.02
N VAL A 10 -16.75 53.31 29.70
CA VAL A 10 -17.29 52.29 28.78
C VAL A 10 -16.75 52.49 27.35
N ALA A 11 -16.68 53.73 26.87
CA ALA A 11 -16.13 54.04 25.55
C ALA A 11 -14.66 53.61 25.43
N LEU A 12 -13.86 53.84 26.48
CA LEU A 12 -12.45 53.46 26.52
C LEU A 12 -12.27 51.93 26.48
N VAL A 13 -13.09 51.19 27.23
CA VAL A 13 -13.06 49.71 27.21
C VAL A 13 -13.46 49.16 25.83
N CYS A 14 -14.50 49.73 25.21
CA CYS A 14 -14.90 49.35 23.84
C CYS A 14 -13.80 49.61 22.81
N CYS A 15 -13.07 50.73 22.91
CA CYS A 15 -11.95 51.02 22.02
C CYS A 15 -10.82 49.99 22.14
N ILE A 16 -10.47 49.59 23.37
CA ILE A 16 -9.42 48.59 23.60
C ILE A 16 -9.83 47.23 23.03
N LEU A 17 -11.07 46.81 23.26
CA LEU A 17 -11.60 45.54 22.73
C LEU A 17 -11.67 45.55 21.19
N GLY A 18 -12.11 46.65 20.59
CA GLY A 18 -12.14 46.80 19.13
C GLY A 18 -10.74 46.72 18.52
N PHE A 19 -9.75 47.34 19.15
CA PHE A 19 -8.35 47.27 18.71
C PHE A 19 -7.77 45.85 18.82
N MET A 20 -8.07 45.15 19.93
CA MET A 20 -7.63 43.76 20.14
C MET A 20 -8.22 42.81 19.09
N LEU A 21 -9.51 42.93 18.78
CA LEU A 21 -10.17 42.12 17.75
C LEU A 21 -9.64 42.43 16.35
N ALA A 22 -9.45 43.71 16.02
CA ALA A 22 -8.85 44.10 14.73
C ALA A 22 -7.42 43.55 14.57
N TYR A 23 -6.65 43.53 15.65
CA TYR A 23 -5.30 42.95 15.66
C TYR A 23 -5.32 41.43 15.49
N GLN A 24 -6.24 40.73 16.17
CA GLN A 24 -6.45 39.30 15.98
C GLN A 24 -6.87 38.96 14.55
N PHE A 25 -7.82 39.71 13.97
CA PHE A 25 -8.21 39.52 12.57
C PHE A 25 -7.06 39.75 11.60
N ARG A 26 -6.21 40.76 11.85
CA ARG A 26 -5.01 40.98 11.04
C ARG A 26 -4.06 39.80 11.13
N ILE A 27 -3.78 39.27 12.32
CA ILE A 27 -2.93 38.09 12.50
C ILE A 27 -3.51 36.87 11.77
N ILE A 28 -4.81 36.60 11.94
CA ILE A 28 -5.48 35.45 11.30
C ILE A 28 -5.44 35.60 9.77
N SER A 29 -5.68 36.80 9.23
CA SER A 29 -5.60 37.05 7.78
C SER A 29 -4.18 36.89 7.22
N LEU A 30 -3.15 37.29 7.97
CA LEU A 30 -1.76 37.03 7.61
C LEU A 30 -1.44 35.54 7.70
N GLN A 31 -1.99 34.83 8.67
CA GLN A 31 -1.78 33.40 8.86
C GLN A 31 -2.47 32.57 7.77
N GLU A 32 -3.69 32.91 7.36
CA GLU A 32 -4.35 32.26 6.21
C GLU A 32 -3.55 32.46 4.91
N SER A 33 -3.00 33.65 4.66
CA SER A 33 -2.18 33.89 3.47
C SER A 33 -0.88 33.08 3.42
N ASN A 34 -0.36 32.63 4.57
CA ASN A 34 0.82 31.78 4.66
C ASN A 34 0.49 30.27 4.75
N ILE A 35 -0.75 29.91 5.12
CA ILE A 35 -1.19 28.51 5.24
C ILE A 35 -1.76 27.98 3.92
N SER A 36 -2.28 28.85 3.04
CA SER A 36 -3.07 28.37 1.91
C SER A 36 -2.32 28.08 0.60
N LEU A 37 -1.05 28.47 0.38
CA LEU A 37 -0.46 28.34 -0.96
C LEU A 37 1.06 28.04 -0.96
N GLN A 38 1.43 26.92 -1.59
CA GLN A 38 2.73 26.61 -2.25
C GLN A 38 3.84 25.81 -1.53
N GLY A 39 3.83 25.60 -0.21
CA GLY A 39 4.96 24.91 0.45
C GLY A 39 4.97 23.37 0.37
N ASP A 40 3.90 22.73 0.82
CA ASP A 40 3.94 21.29 1.16
C ASP A 40 3.57 20.36 0.00
N SER A 41 2.62 20.72 -0.85
CA SER A 41 2.18 19.83 -1.94
C SER A 41 3.24 19.62 -3.02
N SER A 42 4.01 20.66 -3.34
CA SER A 42 5.11 20.57 -4.32
C SER A 42 6.27 19.72 -3.80
N GLN A 43 6.63 19.85 -2.52
CA GLN A 43 7.72 19.08 -1.91
C GLN A 43 7.34 17.61 -1.70
N ILE A 44 6.09 17.33 -1.32
CA ILE A 44 5.58 15.96 -1.22
C ILE A 44 5.49 15.32 -2.60
N THR A 45 5.03 16.05 -3.62
CA THR A 45 4.97 15.54 -5.00
C THR A 45 6.36 15.26 -5.55
N SER A 46 7.33 16.15 -5.32
CA SER A 46 8.70 15.93 -5.77
C SER A 46 9.41 14.79 -5.04
N GLN A 47 9.15 14.59 -3.73
CA GLN A 47 9.61 13.42 -2.99
C GLN A 47 9.00 12.12 -3.53
N VAL A 48 7.70 12.11 -3.84
CA VAL A 48 7.03 10.94 -4.43
C VAL A 48 7.59 10.64 -5.82
N GLU A 49 7.83 11.66 -6.65
CA GLU A 49 8.49 11.49 -7.95
C GLU A 49 9.92 10.96 -7.81
N GLN A 50 10.69 11.48 -6.86
CA GLN A 50 12.05 11.02 -6.58
C GLN A 50 12.08 9.56 -6.11
N LEU A 51 11.18 9.18 -5.19
CA LEU A 51 11.03 7.80 -4.72
C LEU A 51 10.57 6.86 -5.84
N ASN A 52 9.65 7.31 -6.71
CA ASN A 52 9.23 6.52 -7.87
C ASN A 52 10.38 6.32 -8.86
N LYS A 53 11.19 7.36 -9.10
CA LYS A 53 12.36 7.28 -9.97
C LYS A 53 13.43 6.36 -9.39
N GLU A 54 13.69 6.46 -8.08
CA GLU A 54 14.58 5.55 -7.38
C GLU A 54 14.09 4.10 -7.46
N LYS A 55 12.79 3.87 -7.25
CA LYS A 55 12.16 2.55 -7.44
C LYS A 55 12.35 2.03 -8.86
N GLU A 56 12.16 2.87 -9.88
CA GLU A 56 12.36 2.48 -11.28
C GLU A 56 13.83 2.13 -11.56
N ASP A 57 14.77 2.92 -11.05
CA ASP A 57 16.21 2.67 -11.19
C ASP A 57 16.64 1.39 -10.44
N LEU A 58 16.09 1.13 -9.25
CA LEU A 58 16.31 -0.15 -8.56
C LEU A 58 15.73 -1.31 -9.36
N ASN A 59 14.52 -1.19 -9.91
CA ASN A 59 13.93 -2.23 -10.76
C ASN A 59 14.76 -2.50 -12.03
N LYS A 60 15.32 -1.45 -12.64
CA LYS A 60 16.26 -1.60 -13.77
C LYS A 60 17.52 -2.34 -13.34
N LYS A 61 18.12 -2.01 -12.20
CA LYS A 61 19.28 -2.72 -11.64
C LYS A 61 18.96 -4.18 -11.34
N VAL A 62 17.79 -4.47 -10.77
CA VAL A 62 17.33 -5.85 -10.53
C VAL A 62 17.26 -6.62 -11.85
N ASN A 63 16.61 -6.06 -12.88
CA ASN A 63 16.51 -6.69 -14.20
C ASN A 63 17.89 -6.89 -14.86
N GLU A 64 18.80 -5.91 -14.77
CA GLU A 64 20.16 -6.04 -15.29
C GLU A 64 20.95 -7.14 -14.57
N LEU A 65 20.86 -7.21 -13.24
CA LEU A 65 21.52 -8.23 -12.44
C LEU A 65 20.96 -9.62 -12.74
N GLN A 66 19.64 -9.75 -12.88
CA GLN A 66 18.99 -11.00 -13.31
C GLN A 66 19.45 -11.42 -14.71
N THR A 67 19.55 -10.47 -15.65
CA THR A 67 20.02 -10.76 -17.01
C THR A 67 21.48 -11.21 -17.01
N LYS A 68 22.35 -10.54 -16.25
CA LYS A 68 23.76 -10.94 -16.09
C LYS A 68 23.88 -12.31 -15.43
N LEU A 69 23.08 -12.57 -14.40
CA LEU A 69 23.03 -13.88 -13.74
C LEU A 69 22.68 -14.98 -14.75
N LYS A 70 21.65 -14.77 -15.57
CA LYS A 70 21.24 -15.70 -16.63
C LYS A 70 22.35 -15.91 -17.67
N GLN A 71 23.01 -14.84 -18.11
CA GLN A 71 24.15 -14.94 -19.03
C GLN A 71 25.31 -15.74 -18.44
N TYR A 72 25.60 -15.58 -17.14
CA TYR A 72 26.63 -16.36 -16.46
C TYR A 72 26.22 -17.83 -16.30
N GLN A 73 24.95 -18.11 -16.02
CA GLN A 73 24.42 -19.47 -16.00
C GLN A 73 24.57 -20.13 -17.37
N ASP A 74 24.08 -19.48 -18.44
CA ASP A 74 24.16 -19.97 -19.83
C ASP A 74 25.61 -20.20 -20.29
N ALA A 75 26.52 -19.28 -19.92
CA ALA A 75 27.96 -19.41 -20.18
C ALA A 75 28.59 -20.57 -19.39
N ALA A 76 28.15 -20.83 -18.16
CA ALA A 76 28.63 -21.97 -17.36
C ALA A 76 28.18 -23.32 -17.95
N VAL A 77 26.96 -23.40 -18.51
CA VAL A 77 26.46 -24.60 -19.22
C VAL A 77 27.34 -24.93 -20.42
N THR A 78 27.64 -23.91 -21.24
CA THR A 78 28.34 -24.08 -22.51
C THR A 78 29.83 -24.34 -22.37
N LYS A 79 30.47 -23.82 -21.30
CA LYS A 79 31.93 -23.87 -21.15
C LYS A 79 32.45 -24.96 -20.22
N SER A 80 31.65 -25.41 -19.23
CA SER A 80 32.14 -26.30 -18.19
C SER A 80 31.36 -27.62 -18.05
N GLY A 81 30.31 -27.85 -18.85
CA GLY A 81 29.45 -29.02 -18.62
C GLY A 81 28.89 -29.02 -17.20
N ALA A 82 28.50 -27.84 -16.70
CA ALA A 82 27.82 -27.72 -15.41
C ALA A 82 26.64 -28.70 -15.41
N ASP A 83 26.60 -29.59 -14.42
CA ASP A 83 25.67 -30.69 -14.36
C ASP A 83 24.26 -30.16 -14.60
N LYS A 84 23.58 -30.66 -15.64
CA LYS A 84 22.17 -30.31 -15.92
C LYS A 84 21.31 -30.40 -14.66
N GLN A 85 21.66 -31.34 -13.78
CA GLN A 85 21.06 -31.50 -12.46
C GLN A 85 21.09 -30.23 -11.60
N MET A 86 22.19 -29.47 -11.62
CA MET A 86 22.32 -28.23 -10.84
C MET A 86 21.46 -27.09 -11.41
N ILE A 87 21.24 -27.07 -12.73
CA ILE A 87 20.33 -26.11 -13.37
C ILE A 87 18.88 -26.50 -13.11
N ASP A 88 18.56 -27.77 -13.22
CA ASP A 88 17.23 -28.29 -12.90
C ASP A 88 16.89 -28.03 -11.43
N GLU A 89 17.86 -28.19 -10.53
CA GLU A 89 17.73 -27.85 -9.11
C GLU A 89 17.53 -26.34 -8.90
N LEU A 90 18.26 -25.49 -9.62
CA LEU A 90 18.09 -24.04 -9.56
C LEU A 90 16.69 -23.61 -10.04
N ASN A 91 16.22 -24.18 -11.15
CA ASN A 91 14.87 -23.93 -11.68
C ASN A 91 13.79 -24.41 -10.69
N ASN A 92 13.99 -25.58 -10.07
CA ASN A 92 13.08 -26.09 -9.04
C ASN A 92 13.04 -25.15 -7.82
N LEU A 93 14.20 -24.61 -7.40
CA LEU A 93 14.27 -23.63 -6.31
C LEU A 93 13.56 -22.32 -6.69
N ASN A 94 13.75 -21.81 -7.91
CA ASN A 94 13.06 -20.62 -8.42
C ASN A 94 11.54 -20.80 -8.46
N ALA A 95 11.08 -21.98 -8.90
CA ALA A 95 9.67 -22.34 -8.91
C ALA A 95 9.09 -22.45 -7.48
N LEU A 96 9.86 -22.99 -6.54
CA LEU A 96 9.49 -23.16 -5.12
C LEU A 96 9.36 -21.82 -4.39
N ILE A 97 10.30 -20.89 -4.61
CA ILE A 97 10.23 -19.54 -4.02
C ILE A 97 9.25 -18.63 -4.76
N GLY A 98 8.70 -19.06 -5.90
CA GLY A 98 7.74 -18.31 -6.70
C GLY A 98 8.37 -17.13 -7.45
N SER A 99 9.67 -17.20 -7.78
CA SER A 99 10.37 -16.18 -8.57
C SER A 99 10.11 -16.28 -10.07
N GLU A 100 9.62 -17.44 -10.52
CA GLU A 100 9.25 -17.67 -11.92
C GLU A 100 7.79 -18.16 -12.03
N ASP A 101 7.19 -17.88 -13.17
CA ASP A 101 5.86 -18.38 -13.53
C ASP A 101 5.93 -19.89 -13.78
N VAL A 102 4.94 -20.62 -13.29
CA VAL A 102 4.85 -22.07 -13.44
C VAL A 102 3.55 -22.45 -14.14
N GLN A 103 3.59 -23.55 -14.87
CA GLN A 103 2.42 -24.09 -15.57
C GLN A 103 2.23 -25.55 -15.19
N GLY A 104 0.98 -25.94 -14.96
CA GLY A 104 0.63 -27.30 -14.56
C GLY A 104 -0.87 -27.49 -14.57
N GLN A 105 -1.30 -28.74 -14.40
CA GLN A 105 -2.70 -29.04 -14.16
C GLN A 105 -3.14 -28.41 -12.83
N GLY A 106 -4.29 -27.75 -12.83
CA GLY A 106 -4.79 -27.05 -11.65
C GLY A 106 -6.28 -26.78 -11.72
N ILE A 107 -6.77 -26.04 -10.74
CA ILE A 107 -8.18 -25.64 -10.63
C ILE A 107 -8.28 -24.12 -10.41
N ILE A 108 -9.37 -23.54 -10.89
CA ILE A 108 -9.71 -22.15 -10.62
C ILE A 108 -10.89 -22.14 -9.65
N ILE A 109 -10.70 -21.53 -8.49
CA ILE A 109 -11.74 -21.37 -7.47
C ILE A 109 -12.23 -19.92 -7.52
N THR A 110 -13.50 -19.74 -7.84
CA THR A 110 -14.15 -18.42 -7.81
C THR A 110 -15.03 -18.32 -6.57
N ILE A 111 -14.74 -17.34 -5.71
CA ILE A 111 -15.50 -17.07 -4.48
C ILE A 111 -16.32 -15.81 -4.69
N THR A 112 -17.64 -15.93 -4.70
CA THR A 112 -18.54 -14.79 -4.82
C THR A 112 -19.14 -14.45 -3.46
N PRO A 113 -18.88 -13.24 -2.91
CA PRO A 113 -19.51 -12.82 -1.66
C PRO A 113 -21.01 -12.65 -1.87
N ARG A 114 -21.82 -13.11 -0.91
CA ARG A 114 -23.28 -12.95 -0.96
C ARG A 114 -23.64 -11.50 -0.64
N ASN A 115 -24.56 -10.93 -1.41
CA ASN A 115 -24.82 -9.50 -1.43
C ASN A 115 -25.35 -8.96 -0.07
N ILE A 116 -24.70 -7.91 0.43
CA ILE A 116 -24.99 -7.16 1.68
C ILE A 116 -26.35 -6.44 1.65
N PHE A 117 -27.02 -6.37 0.50
CA PHE A 117 -28.37 -5.79 0.33
C PHE A 117 -29.51 -6.80 0.53
N SER A 118 -29.21 -8.03 0.93
CA SER A 118 -30.22 -9.03 1.30
C SER A 118 -30.64 -8.76 2.74
N SER A 119 -31.92 -8.49 2.99
CA SER A 119 -32.52 -8.06 4.26
C SER A 119 -32.45 -9.06 5.43
N ASP A 120 -31.54 -10.03 5.40
CA ASP A 120 -31.30 -10.94 6.52
C ASP A 120 -30.29 -10.29 7.48
N ILE A 121 -30.86 -9.78 8.58
CA ILE A 121 -30.17 -9.21 9.73
C ILE A 121 -29.43 -10.33 10.47
N ASP A 122 -28.29 -10.76 9.92
CA ASP A 122 -27.25 -11.51 10.63
C ASP A 122 -25.87 -11.02 10.13
N GLY A 123 -25.58 -9.78 10.51
CA GLY A 123 -24.57 -8.88 9.95
C GLY A 123 -23.09 -9.21 10.17
N VAL A 124 -22.68 -10.48 10.20
CA VAL A 124 -21.24 -10.85 10.31
C VAL A 124 -20.87 -12.08 9.45
N GLY A 125 -21.83 -12.84 8.92
CA GLY A 125 -21.57 -14.16 8.35
C GLY A 125 -21.22 -14.24 6.86
N ASN A 126 -21.39 -13.17 6.08
CA ASN A 126 -21.33 -13.23 4.60
C ASN A 126 -20.12 -12.52 3.96
N VAL A 127 -19.16 -12.04 4.77
CA VAL A 127 -17.96 -11.36 4.26
C VAL A 127 -16.80 -12.36 4.18
N ILE A 128 -16.14 -12.41 3.02
CA ILE A 128 -14.90 -13.19 2.87
C ILE A 128 -13.87 -12.58 3.83
N THR A 129 -13.50 -13.36 4.85
CA THR A 129 -12.53 -12.95 5.88
C THR A 129 -11.14 -13.45 5.50
N ASP A 130 -10.09 -12.74 5.92
CA ASP A 130 -8.68 -13.17 5.74
C ASP A 130 -8.41 -14.59 6.26
N LYS A 131 -9.04 -14.97 7.38
CA LYS A 131 -8.99 -16.32 7.95
C LYS A 131 -9.57 -17.37 6.99
N ALA A 132 -10.66 -17.06 6.29
CA ALA A 132 -11.27 -17.98 5.34
C ALA A 132 -10.35 -18.24 4.15
N LEU A 133 -9.74 -17.20 3.57
CA LEU A 133 -8.75 -17.37 2.50
C LEU A 133 -7.50 -18.09 2.98
N THR A 134 -7.00 -17.77 4.17
CA THR A 134 -5.83 -18.45 4.75
C THR A 134 -6.10 -19.95 4.93
N ASN A 135 -7.29 -20.31 5.40
CA ASN A 135 -7.70 -21.71 5.49
C ASN A 135 -7.75 -22.39 4.12
N ILE A 136 -8.34 -21.74 3.11
CA ILE A 136 -8.39 -22.30 1.75
C ILE A 136 -6.97 -22.53 1.21
N VAL A 137 -6.06 -21.56 1.37
CA VAL A 137 -4.66 -21.71 0.96
C VAL A 137 -3.99 -22.87 1.68
N ASN A 138 -4.25 -23.04 2.98
CA ASN A 138 -3.70 -24.14 3.76
C ASN A 138 -4.25 -25.49 3.32
N GLU A 139 -5.55 -25.59 3.03
CA GLU A 139 -6.18 -26.81 2.50
C GLU A 139 -5.62 -27.16 1.11
N LEU A 140 -5.43 -26.16 0.24
CA LEU A 140 -4.78 -26.36 -1.06
C LEU A 140 -3.34 -26.85 -0.91
N ARG A 141 -2.57 -26.27 0.00
CA ARG A 141 -1.21 -26.74 0.32
C ARG A 141 -1.21 -28.16 0.86
N PHE A 142 -2.17 -28.49 1.73
CA PHE A 142 -2.33 -29.84 2.26
C PHE A 142 -2.71 -30.85 1.16
N ALA A 143 -3.52 -30.44 0.20
CA ALA A 143 -3.89 -31.22 -0.99
C ALA A 143 -2.75 -31.37 -2.02
N GLY A 144 -1.58 -30.76 -1.79
CA GLY A 144 -0.42 -30.86 -2.67
C GLY A 144 -0.32 -29.78 -3.74
N ALA A 145 -1.01 -28.63 -3.58
CA ALA A 145 -0.83 -27.51 -4.48
C ALA A 145 0.59 -26.91 -4.36
N GLU A 146 1.38 -27.03 -5.42
CA GLU A 146 2.76 -26.52 -5.48
C GLU A 146 2.82 -25.01 -5.78
N ALA A 147 1.80 -24.48 -6.46
CA ALA A 147 1.67 -23.07 -6.79
C ALA A 147 0.24 -22.59 -6.61
N ILE A 148 0.08 -21.49 -5.87
CA ILE A 148 -1.22 -20.89 -5.58
C ILE A 148 -1.13 -19.40 -5.93
N SER A 149 -2.13 -18.90 -6.63
CA SER A 149 -2.30 -17.47 -6.88
C SER A 149 -3.70 -17.02 -6.46
N ILE A 150 -3.78 -15.81 -5.91
CA ILE A 150 -5.05 -15.15 -5.58
C ILE A 150 -5.06 -13.86 -6.37
N ASN A 151 -6.06 -13.69 -7.26
CA ASN A 151 -6.20 -12.49 -8.11
C ASN A 151 -4.88 -12.08 -8.80
N ASN A 152 -4.21 -13.04 -9.45
CA ASN A 152 -2.94 -12.86 -10.16
C ASN A 152 -1.71 -12.56 -9.27
N ILE A 153 -1.84 -12.62 -7.94
CA ILE A 153 -0.71 -12.48 -7.02
C ILE A 153 -0.29 -13.88 -6.55
N ARG A 154 0.97 -14.26 -6.79
CA ARG A 154 1.57 -15.51 -6.32
C ARG A 154 1.65 -15.50 -4.79
N VAL A 155 1.05 -16.52 -4.16
CA VAL A 155 1.16 -16.72 -2.72
C VAL A 155 2.46 -17.47 -2.43
N THR A 156 3.37 -16.81 -1.73
CA THR A 156 4.66 -17.37 -1.28
C THR A 156 4.68 -17.52 0.24
N SER A 157 5.78 -18.00 0.80
CA SER A 157 5.98 -18.05 2.26
C SER A 157 6.02 -16.67 2.93
N TYR A 158 6.23 -15.61 2.16
CA TYR A 158 6.29 -14.23 2.64
C TYR A 158 4.99 -13.45 2.45
N THR A 159 4.01 -14.02 1.73
CA THR A 159 2.72 -13.37 1.44
C THR A 159 1.85 -13.36 2.70
N GLY A 160 1.34 -12.19 3.07
CA GLY A 160 0.52 -12.00 4.27
C GLY A 160 -0.91 -11.65 3.90
N ILE A 161 -1.85 -12.55 4.14
CA ILE A 161 -3.28 -12.30 3.86
C ILE A 161 -3.88 -11.53 5.03
N LYS A 162 -4.39 -10.31 4.77
CA LYS A 162 -5.00 -9.45 5.80
C LYS A 162 -6.24 -8.72 5.29
N THR A 163 -7.21 -8.53 6.18
CA THR A 163 -8.38 -7.68 5.93
C THR A 163 -8.09 -6.23 6.30
N SER A 164 -8.39 -5.31 5.38
CA SER A 164 -8.36 -3.85 5.56
C SER A 164 -9.78 -3.28 5.47
N GLY A 165 -10.10 -2.31 6.33
CA GLY A 165 -11.38 -1.58 6.28
C GLY A 165 -12.63 -2.44 6.46
N GLY A 166 -12.52 -3.63 7.04
CA GLY A 166 -13.64 -4.54 7.32
C GLY A 166 -14.14 -5.38 6.14
N PHE A 167 -13.75 -5.06 4.89
CA PHE A 167 -14.33 -5.72 3.70
C PHE A 167 -13.34 -5.99 2.55
N GLN A 168 -12.12 -5.46 2.59
CA GLN A 168 -11.16 -5.59 1.49
C GLN A 168 -9.95 -6.43 1.93
N ILE A 169 -9.52 -7.38 1.09
CA ILE A 169 -8.37 -8.23 1.39
C ILE A 169 -7.16 -7.76 0.58
N PHE A 170 -6.04 -7.61 1.28
CA PHE A 170 -4.73 -7.36 0.69
C PHE A 170 -3.83 -8.59 0.89
N LEU A 171 -2.92 -8.78 -0.07
CA LEU A 171 -1.96 -9.88 -0.16
C LEU A 171 -0.54 -9.36 -0.04
#